data_AF-A0A5M3Q033-F1
#
_entry.id   AF-A0A5M3Q033-F1
#
_cell.length_a   1.000
_cell.length_b   1.000
_cell.length_c   1.000
_cell.angle_alpha   90.00
_cell.angle_beta   90.00
_cell.angle_gamma   90.00
#
_symmetry.space_group_name_H-M   'P 1'
#
loop_
_entity.id
_entity.type
_entity.pdbx_description
1 polymer ?
#
loop_
_entity_poly.entity_id
_entity_poly.type
_entity_poly.pdbx_seq_one_letter_code
_entity_poly.pdbx_strand_id
1 'polypeptide(L)' 'MLAVYIALMVCTMTPVIAMQAGADTSVLVWLVFALVIVKAVLLVDHFMEMRNAPWGWRLASQGWAVIVVAALAAIRGIQ' A
#
# COMPACT_ATOMS: atom_id res chain seq x y z
N MET A 1 -11.66 -12.38 8.39
CA MET A 1 -10.80 -11.47 9.16
C MET A 1 -9.39 -12.03 9.42
N LEU A 2 -9.21 -13.22 10.02
CA LEU A 2 -7.87 -13.80 10.28
C LEU A 2 -6.94 -13.81 9.05
N ALA A 3 -7.43 -14.27 7.90
CA ALA A 3 -6.65 -14.31 6.65
C ALA A 3 -6.16 -12.92 6.19
N VAL A 4 -6.96 -11.87 6.41
CA VAL A 4 -6.60 -10.49 6.07
C VAL A 4 -5.47 -10.01 6.97
N TYR A 5 -5.53 -10.30 8.27
CA TYR A 5 -4.45 -9.99 9.21
C TYR A 5 -3.14 -10.68 8.83
N ILE A 6 -3.20 -11.97 8.49
CA ILE A 6 -2.01 -12.72 8.03
C ILE A 6 -1.44 -12.07 6.76
N ALA A 7 -2.29 -11.75 5.78
CA ALA A 7 -1.86 -11.09 4.56
C ALA A 7 -1.20 -9.74 4.83
N LEU A 8 -1.77 -8.92 5.74
CA LEU A 8 -1.19 -7.64 6.12
C LEU A 8 0.14 -7.80 6.88
N MET A 9 0.27 -8.82 7.74
CA MET A 9 1.54 -9.15 8.40
C MET A 9 2.60 -9.50 7.36
N VAL A 10 2.29 -10.38 6.42
CA VAL A 10 3.19 -10.74 5.31
C VAL A 10 3.57 -9.49 4.52
N CYS A 11 2.61 -8.67 4.09
CA CYS A 11 2.90 -7.44 3.34
C CYS A 11 3.80 -6.46 4.12
N THR A 12 3.81 -6.52 5.45
CA THR A 12 4.65 -5.66 6.30
C THR A 12 6.03 -6.25 6.53
N MET A 13 6.15 -7.57 6.66
CA MET A 13 7.41 -8.27 6.89
C MET A 13 8.22 -8.46 5.59
N THR A 14 7.56 -8.68 4.45
CA THR A 14 8.22 -9.00 3.18
C THR A 14 9.26 -7.96 2.74
N PRO A 15 9.02 -6.64 2.81
CA PRO A 15 10.05 -5.65 2.47
C PRO A 15 11.28 -5.75 3.37
N VAL A 16 11.07 -5.93 4.67
CA VAL A 16 12.15 -6.05 5.65
C VAL A 16 12.98 -7.30 5.36
N ILE A 17 12.33 -8.43 5.14
CA ILE A 17 13.02 -9.69 4.81
C ILE A 17 13.81 -9.55 3.50
N ALA A 18 13.22 -8.93 2.47
CA ALA A 18 13.91 -8.69 1.19
C ALA A 18 15.14 -7.79 1.36
N MET A 19 15.05 -6.73 2.18
CA MET A 19 16.20 -5.89 2.51
C MET A 19 17.31 -6.68 3.21
N GLN A 20 16.96 -7.47 4.22
CA GLN A 20 17.93 -8.28 4.97
C GLN A 20 18.55 -9.40 4.11
N ALA A 21 17.83 -9.87 3.09
CA ALA A 21 18.34 -10.83 2.10
C ALA A 21 19.25 -10.18 1.03
N GLY A 22 19.49 -8.87 1.10
CA GLY A 22 20.36 -8.15 0.16
C GLY A 22 19.71 -7.86 -1.20
N ALA A 23 18.38 -7.74 -1.26
CA ALA A 23 17.69 -7.37 -2.49
C ALA A 23 18.13 -5.99 -2.99
N ASP A 24 18.26 -5.87 -4.32
CA ASP A 24 18.61 -4.61 -4.97
C ASP A 24 17.53 -3.53 -4.74
N THR A 25 17.94 -2.26 -4.76
CA THR A 25 17.07 -1.11 -4.53
C THR A 25 15.90 -1.06 -5.53
N SER A 26 16.15 -1.36 -6.81
CA SER A 26 15.11 -1.36 -7.85
C SER A 26 14.06 -2.44 -7.57
N VAL A 27 14.51 -3.64 -7.19
CA VAL A 27 13.63 -4.75 -6.77
C VAL A 27 12.80 -4.33 -5.56
N LEU A 28 13.43 -3.67 -4.59
CA LEU A 28 12.77 -3.22 -3.38
C LEU A 28 11.68 -2.18 -3.65
N VAL A 29 11.94 -1.22 -4.54
CA VAL A 29 10.96 -0.18 -4.93
C VAL A 29 9.72 -0.82 -5.55
N TRP A 30 9.92 -1.71 -6.53
CA TRP A 30 8.80 -2.39 -7.20
C TRP A 30 8.03 -3.32 -6.25
N LEU A 31 8.74 -4.02 -5.37
CA LEU A 31 8.16 -4.86 -4.33
C LEU A 31 7.27 -4.05 -3.37
N VAL A 32 7.81 -2.96 -2.82
CA VAL A 32 7.06 -2.08 -1.89
C VAL A 32 5.86 -1.47 -2.60
N PHE A 33 6.02 -1.03 -3.84
CA PHE A 33 4.94 -0.46 -4.63
C PHE A 33 3.77 -1.45 -4.79
N ALA A 34 4.06 -2.70 -5.19
CA ALA A 34 3.05 -3.74 -5.31
C ALA A 34 2.36 -4.05 -3.97
N LEU A 35 3.14 -4.18 -2.89
CA LEU A 35 2.60 -4.49 -1.55
C LEU A 35 1.73 -3.37 -0.99
N VAL A 36 2.05 -2.10 -1.27
CA VAL A 36 1.22 -0.96 -0.87
C VAL A 36 -0.16 -1.02 -1.53
N ILE A 37 -0.23 -1.36 -2.82
CA ILE A 37 -1.51 -1.52 -3.53
C ILE A 37 -2.35 -2.63 -2.87
N VAL A 38 -1.75 -3.79 -2.59
CA VAL A 38 -2.44 -4.90 -1.93
C VAL A 38 -2.96 -4.49 -0.56
N LYS A 39 -2.15 -3.83 0.27
CA LYS A 39 -2.57 -3.35 1.59
C LYS A 39 -3.72 -2.35 1.48
N ALA A 40 -3.66 -1.41 0.55
CA ALA A 40 -4.71 -0.40 0.37
C ALA A 40 -6.06 -1.06 0.08
N VAL A 41 -6.10 -2.02 -0.84
CA VAL A 41 -7.33 -2.77 -1.17
C VAL A 41 -7.83 -3.56 0.05
N LEU A 42 -6.95 -4.28 0.75
CA LEU A 42 -7.34 -5.06 1.92
C LEU A 42 -7.91 -4.19 3.05
N LEU A 43 -7.33 -3.01 3.30
CA LEU A 43 -7.78 -2.08 4.32
C LEU A 43 -9.14 -1.45 3.95
N VAL A 44 -9.28 -0.96 2.72
CA VAL A 44 -10.55 -0.36 2.25
C VAL A 44 -11.67 -1.40 2.28
N ASP A 45 -11.43 -2.60 1.77
CA ASP A 45 -12.49 -3.60 1.64
C ASP A 45 -12.88 -4.24 2.97
N HIS A 46 -11.91 -4.51 3.86
CA HIS A 46 -12.15 -5.33 5.06
C HIS A 46 -12.14 -4.53 6.36
N PHE A 47 -11.39 -3.42 6.45
CA PHE A 47 -11.33 -2.61 7.67
C PHE A 47 -12.25 -1.40 7.62
N MET A 48 -12.41 -0.79 6.44
CA MET A 48 -13.38 0.29 6.24
C MET A 48 -14.76 -0.23 5.84
N GLU A 49 -14.93 -1.57 5.79
CA GLU A 49 -16.15 -2.27 5.38
C GLU A 49 -16.73 -1.81 4.03
N MET A 50 -15.90 -1.19 3.17
CA MET A 50 -16.34 -0.62 1.90
C MET A 50 -16.47 -1.66 0.79
N ARG A 51 -16.33 -2.95 1.09
CA ARG A 51 -16.50 -4.04 0.11
C ARG A 51 -17.84 -3.98 -0.62
N ASN A 52 -18.90 -3.57 0.08
CA ASN A 52 -20.25 -3.45 -0.47
C ASN A 52 -20.57 -2.03 -0.99
N ALA A 53 -19.63 -1.09 -0.85
CA ALA A 53 -19.82 0.28 -1.30
C ALA A 53 -19.71 0.39 -2.84
N PRO A 54 -20.37 1.38 -3.46
CA PRO A 54 -20.22 1.66 -4.88
C PRO A 54 -18.76 1.90 -5.25
N TRP A 55 -18.37 1.47 -6.46
CA TRP A 55 -16.97 1.44 -6.87
C TRP A 55 -16.27 2.81 -6.82
N GLY A 56 -17.02 3.90 -7.07
CA GLY A 56 -16.52 5.27 -6.93
C GLY A 56 -16.08 5.63 -5.52
N TRP A 57 -16.77 5.14 -4.49
CA TRP A 57 -16.38 5.35 -3.09
C TRP A 57 -15.13 4.57 -2.73
N ARG A 58 -14.98 3.34 -3.23
CA ARG A 58 -13.77 2.53 -3.05
C ARG A 58 -12.56 3.20 -3.71
N LEU A 59 -12.72 3.75 -4.92
CA LEU A 59 -11.65 4.50 -5.59
C LEU A 59 -11.30 5.81 -4.86
N ALA A 60 -12.29 6.58 -4.42
CA ALA A 60 -12.06 7.79 -3.63
C ALA A 60 -11.31 7.49 -2.33
N SER A 61 -11.67 6.39 -1.64
CA SER A 61 -11.00 5.94 -0.42
C SER A 61 -9.60 5.37 -0.65
N GLN A 62 -9.21 5.05 -1.90
CA GLN A 62 -7.83 4.71 -2.26
C GLN A 62 -7.03 5.95 -2.70
N GLY A 63 -7.71 7.02 -3.11
CA GLY A 63 -7.12 8.23 -3.67
C GLY A 63 -6.19 9.00 -2.71
N TRP A 64 -6.33 8.83 -1.39
CA TRP A 64 -5.46 9.51 -0.42
C TRP A 64 -3.98 9.18 -0.62
N ALA A 65 -3.64 7.97 -1.06
CA ALA A 65 -2.26 7.58 -1.31
C ALA A 65 -1.63 8.40 -2.45
N VAL A 66 -2.39 8.65 -3.53
CA VAL A 66 -1.96 9.50 -4.64
C VAL A 66 -1.76 10.94 -4.18
N ILE A 67 -2.67 11.45 -3.35
CA ILE A 67 -2.57 12.81 -2.78
C ILE A 67 -1.30 12.95 -1.94
N VAL A 68 -1.02 11.98 -1.06
CA VAL A 68 0.19 11.99 -0.21
C VAL A 68 1.47 11.91 -1.04
N VAL A 69 1.53 11.02 -2.04
CA VAL A 69 2.69 10.91 -2.94
C VAL A 69 2.90 12.20 -3.73
N ALA A 70 1.83 12.77 -4.29
CA ALA A 70 1.90 14.04 -5.02
C ALA A 70 2.35 15.20 -4.11
N ALA A 71 1.85 15.26 -2.87
CA ALA A 71 2.26 16.26 -1.90
C ALA A 71 3.74 16.12 -1.51
N LEU A 72 4.21 14.90 -1.24
CA LEU A 72 5.62 14.64 -0.94
C LEU A 72 6.53 14.94 -2.12
N ALA A 73 6.11 14.59 -3.34
CA ALA A 73 6.84 14.90 -4.57
C ALA A 73 6.91 16.41 -4.82
N ALA A 74 5.82 17.13 -4.59
CA ALA A 74 5.79 18.59 -4.68
C ALA A 74 6.74 19.21 -3.65
N ILE A 75 6.68 18.80 -2.38
CA ILE A 75 7.59 19.31 -1.33
C ILE A 75 9.06 19.04 -1.68
N ARG A 76 9.39 17.82 -2.13
CA ARG A 76 10.77 17.46 -2.50
C ARG A 76 11.25 18.10 -3.81
N GLY A 77 10.36 18.36 -4.75
CA GLY A 77 10.68 19.02 -6.02
C GLY A 77 10.74 20.54 -5.94
N ILE A 78 10.23 21.13 -4.84
CA ILE A 78 10.35 22.55 -4.51
C ILE A 78 11.66 22.84 -3.73
N GLN A 79 12.30 21.81 -3.16
CA GLN A 79 13.64 21.89 -2.55
C GLN A 79 14.74 21.71 -3.60
#